data_AF-A0A8B5WZW9-F1
#
_entry.id   AF-A0A8B5WZW9-F1
#
_cell.length_a   1.000
_cell.length_b   1.000
_cell.length_c   1.000
_cell.angle_alpha   90.00
_cell.angle_beta   90.00
_cell.angle_gamma   90.00
#
_symmetry.space_group_name_H-M   'P 1'
#
loop_
_entity.id
_entity.type
_entity.pdbx_description
1 polymer ?
#
loop_
_entity_poly.entity_id
_entity_poly.type
_entity_poly.pdbx_seq_one_letter_code
_entity_poly.pdbx_strand_id
1 'polypeptide(L)'
;MKSKILLGVILSAWVALGLVAHAERPDHFKGLPADTLEDAVKNFSEYNQKLATVLDKSELSAADLATIHELTYTLENALEKIGAELTALAETLEEVHVASETADSKTALSKGREYLSTARKVIE
;
A
#
# COMPACT_ATOMS: atom_id res chain seq x y z
N MET A 1 -58.83 -47.02 -11.86
CA MET A 1 -57.75 -47.80 -12.53
C MET A 1 -56.43 -47.12 -12.24
N LYS A 2 -55.44 -47.89 -11.75
CA LYS A 2 -54.08 -47.40 -11.45
C LYS A 2 -53.32 -47.21 -12.77
N SER A 3 -52.63 -46.08 -12.94
CA SER A 3 -51.50 -45.99 -13.87
C SER A 3 -50.35 -45.28 -13.17
N LYS A 4 -49.21 -45.97 -13.13
CA LYS A 4 -47.92 -45.45 -12.67
C LYS A 4 -47.29 -44.73 -13.86
N ILE A 5 -46.82 -43.50 -13.66
CA ILE A 5 -45.75 -42.95 -14.49
C ILE A 5 -44.64 -42.52 -13.52
N LEU A 6 -43.53 -43.24 -13.61
CA LEU A 6 -42.25 -42.93 -13.01
C LEU A 6 -41.42 -42.27 -14.11
N LEU A 7 -40.93 -41.04 -13.89
CA LEU A 7 -39.80 -40.37 -14.56
C LEU A 7 -39.71 -39.01 -13.82
N GLY A 8 -38.67 -38.63 -13.07
CA GLY A 8 -37.24 -38.83 -13.23
C GLY A 8 -36.61 -37.53 -13.76
N VAL A 9 -35.43 -37.16 -13.24
CA VAL A 9 -34.51 -36.06 -13.65
C VAL A 9 -34.52 -34.85 -12.69
N ILE A 10 -33.77 -34.93 -11.58
CA ILE A 10 -32.35 -34.52 -11.38
C ILE A 10 -32.23 -33.03 -11.05
N LEU A 11 -32.16 -32.73 -9.75
CA LEU A 11 -31.69 -31.46 -9.21
C LEU A 11 -30.16 -31.53 -9.13
N SER A 12 -29.46 -31.10 -10.19
CA SER A 12 -28.00 -30.96 -10.15
C SER A 12 -27.63 -29.68 -9.40
N ALA A 13 -27.57 -29.77 -8.07
CA ALA A 13 -26.90 -28.78 -7.25
C ALA A 13 -25.39 -28.91 -7.47
N TRP A 14 -24.85 -28.06 -8.34
CA TRP A 14 -23.40 -27.86 -8.44
C TRP A 14 -22.94 -27.10 -7.20
N VAL A 15 -22.67 -27.83 -6.12
CA VAL A 15 -21.81 -27.32 -5.05
C VAL A 15 -20.39 -27.42 -5.57
N ALA A 16 -19.92 -26.33 -6.19
CA ALA A 16 -18.50 -26.15 -6.41
C ALA A 16 -17.85 -25.98 -5.02
N LEU A 17 -17.40 -27.09 -4.45
CA LEU A 17 -16.56 -27.11 -3.27
C LEU A 17 -15.19 -26.58 -3.70
N GLY A 18 -15.06 -25.26 -3.73
CA GLY A 18 -13.80 -24.57 -3.90
C GLY A 18 -12.92 -24.85 -2.70
N LEU A 19 -12.18 -25.96 -2.75
CA LEU A 19 -11.00 -26.17 -1.92
C LEU A 19 -9.99 -25.11 -2.33
N VAL A 20 -10.11 -23.91 -1.76
CA VAL A 20 -9.00 -22.95 -1.75
C VAL A 20 -7.94 -23.58 -0.87
N ALA A 21 -7.00 -24.27 -1.51
CA ALA A 21 -5.76 -24.65 -0.87
C ALA A 21 -5.15 -23.37 -0.30
N HIS A 22 -5.24 -23.19 1.01
CA HIS A 22 -4.37 -22.28 1.73
C HIS A 22 -2.97 -22.90 1.63
N ALA A 23 -2.31 -22.69 0.48
CA ALA A 23 -0.88 -22.88 0.41
C ALA A 23 -0.31 -22.01 1.53
N GLU A 24 0.40 -22.63 2.48
CA GLU A 24 1.12 -21.88 3.51
C GLU A 24 1.95 -20.84 2.79
N ARG A 25 1.65 -19.56 3.05
CA ARG A 25 2.41 -18.47 2.45
C ARG A 25 3.86 -18.67 2.90
N PRO A 26 4.83 -18.70 1.98
CA PRO A 26 6.23 -18.71 2.36
C PRO A 26 6.49 -17.64 3.42
N ASP A 27 7.39 -17.94 4.37
CA ASP A 27 7.73 -17.02 5.46
C ASP A 27 7.84 -15.58 4.94
N HIS A 28 7.07 -14.68 5.55
CA HIS A 28 7.08 -13.27 5.19
C HIS A 28 8.47 -12.69 5.48
N PHE A 29 9.20 -12.32 4.43
CA PHE A 29 10.41 -11.52 4.58
C PHE A 29 10.05 -10.20 5.30
N LYS A 30 10.91 -9.75 6.21
CA LYS A 30 10.69 -8.49 6.92
C LYS A 30 11.45 -7.38 6.21
N GLY A 31 10.72 -6.47 5.57
CA GLY A 31 11.28 -5.25 5.02
C GLY A 31 11.95 -4.39 6.10
N LEU A 32 12.81 -3.45 5.69
CA LEU A 32 13.38 -2.49 6.63
C LEU A 32 12.26 -1.66 7.30
N PRO A 33 12.39 -1.32 8.59
CA PRO A 33 11.43 -0.47 9.26
C PRO A 33 11.46 0.96 8.69
N ALA A 34 10.32 1.64 8.81
CA ALA A 34 10.12 3.04 8.42
C ALA A 34 9.53 3.80 9.62
N ASP A 35 10.32 3.90 10.69
CA ASP A 35 9.85 4.43 11.99
C ASP A 35 9.56 5.95 11.93
N THR A 36 10.30 6.67 11.08
CA THR A 36 10.13 8.11 10.81
C THR A 36 9.79 8.39 9.34
N LEU A 37 9.27 9.58 9.05
CA LEU A 37 9.03 9.99 7.66
C LEU A 37 10.35 10.04 6.85
N GLU A 38 11.44 10.49 7.47
CA GLU A 38 12.77 10.52 6.88
C GLU A 38 13.27 9.12 6.52
N ASP A 39 13.10 8.15 7.43
CA ASP A 39 13.42 6.75 7.16
C ASP A 39 12.58 6.21 5.99
N ALA A 40 11.28 6.53 5.99
CA ALA A 40 10.35 6.10 4.95
C ALA A 40 10.74 6.66 3.58
N VAL A 41 11.01 7.97 3.47
CA VAL A 41 11.42 8.62 2.22
C VAL A 41 12.77 8.08 1.74
N LYS A 42 13.72 7.88 2.66
CA LYS A 42 15.02 7.27 2.34
C LYS A 42 14.85 5.85 1.79
N ASN A 43 14.09 5.01 2.48
CA ASN A 43 13.78 3.65 2.06
C ASN A 43 13.07 3.64 0.70
N PHE A 44 12.06 4.49 0.53
CA PHE A 44 11.30 4.60 -0.71
C PHE A 44 12.21 4.98 -1.88
N SER A 45 13.08 5.97 -1.72
CA SER A 45 14.01 6.40 -2.77
C SER A 45 15.03 5.31 -3.11
N GLU A 46 15.75 4.78 -2.13
CA GLU A 46 16.81 3.80 -2.35
C GLU A 46 16.29 2.48 -2.92
N TYR A 47 15.13 2.01 -2.44
CA TYR A 47 14.59 0.72 -2.86
C TYR A 47 13.87 0.80 -4.21
N ASN A 48 13.32 1.95 -4.59
CA ASN A 48 12.83 2.14 -5.95
C ASN A 48 13.98 2.12 -6.98
N GLN A 49 15.16 2.66 -6.65
CA GLN A 49 16.34 2.55 -7.53
C GLN A 49 16.80 1.10 -7.70
N LYS A 50 16.81 0.32 -6.61
CA LYS A 50 17.11 -1.12 -6.66
C LYS A 50 16.08 -1.88 -7.49
N LEU A 51 14.79 -1.60 -7.28
CA LEU A 51 13.71 -2.20 -8.03
C LEU A 51 13.84 -1.90 -9.53
N ALA A 52 14.10 -0.64 -9.89
CA ALA A 52 14.35 -0.23 -11.28
C ALA A 52 15.51 -1.02 -11.90
N THR A 53 16.60 -1.21 -11.15
CA THR A 53 17.77 -1.97 -11.63
C THR A 53 17.42 -3.43 -11.96
N VAL A 54 16.56 -4.06 -11.16
CA VAL A 54 16.11 -5.44 -11.45
C VAL A 54 15.16 -5.47 -12.66
N LEU A 55 14.30 -4.46 -12.78
CA LEU A 55 13.31 -4.34 -13.85
C LEU A 55 13.88 -3.90 -15.21
N ASP A 56 15.12 -3.40 -15.26
CA ASP A 56 15.80 -3.05 -16.53
C ASP A 56 16.16 -4.28 -17.38
N LYS A 57 15.94 -5.50 -16.87
CA LYS A 57 16.18 -6.76 -17.59
C LYS A 57 15.05 -7.03 -18.59
N SER A 58 15.39 -7.58 -19.76
CA SER A 58 14.39 -7.99 -20.77
C SER A 58 13.55 -9.19 -20.32
N GLU A 59 14.11 -10.05 -19.47
CA GLU A 59 13.45 -11.22 -18.88
C GLU A 59 13.84 -11.34 -17.40
N LEU A 60 12.90 -11.77 -16.57
CA LEU A 60 13.09 -11.95 -15.13
C LEU A 60 13.24 -13.43 -14.80
N SER A 61 14.35 -13.78 -14.14
CA SER A 61 14.54 -15.11 -13.58
C SER A 61 13.72 -15.31 -12.30
N ALA A 62 13.61 -16.55 -11.82
CA ALA A 62 12.99 -16.83 -10.52
C ALA A 62 13.71 -16.09 -9.36
N ALA A 63 15.02 -15.92 -9.44
CA ALA A 63 15.79 -15.16 -8.45
C ALA A 63 15.49 -13.66 -8.51
N ASP A 64 15.21 -13.12 -9.70
CA ASP A 64 14.81 -11.71 -9.86
C ASP A 64 13.43 -11.47 -9.25
N LEU A 65 12.49 -12.40 -9.43
CA LEU A 65 11.17 -12.32 -8.82
C LEU A 65 11.25 -12.40 -7.29
N ALA A 66 12.11 -13.26 -6.74
CA ALA A 66 12.38 -13.30 -5.30
C ALA A 66 12.99 -11.98 -4.79
N THR A 67 13.95 -11.42 -5.53
CA THR A 67 14.55 -10.11 -5.20
C THR A 67 13.50 -9.00 -5.21
N ILE A 68 12.64 -8.95 -6.24
CA ILE A 68 11.53 -7.99 -6.31
C ILE A 68 10.63 -8.14 -5.09
N HIS A 69 10.25 -9.37 -4.73
CA HIS A 69 9.41 -9.65 -3.57
C HIS A 69 10.04 -9.10 -2.27
N GLU A 70 11.32 -9.35 -2.04
CA GLU A 70 12.04 -8.82 -0.86
C GLU A 70 12.12 -7.29 -0.84
N LEU A 71 12.42 -6.67 -1.99
CA LEU A 71 12.45 -5.21 -2.13
C LEU A 71 11.07 -4.60 -1.82
N THR A 72 10.00 -5.25 -2.28
CA THR A 72 8.63 -4.75 -2.10
C THR A 72 8.21 -4.67 -0.65
N TYR A 73 8.67 -5.55 0.25
CA TYR A 73 8.35 -5.40 1.68
C TYR A 73 8.89 -4.11 2.30
N THR A 74 10.09 -3.68 1.89
CA THR A 74 10.64 -2.40 2.39
C THR A 74 9.90 -1.21 1.79
N LEU A 75 9.51 -1.31 0.52
CA LEU A 75 8.70 -0.29 -0.15
C LEU A 75 7.29 -0.20 0.44
N GLU A 76 6.68 -1.31 0.84
CA GLU A 76 5.38 -1.37 1.51
C GLU A 76 5.44 -0.63 2.86
N ASN A 77 6.42 -0.97 3.71
CA ASN A 77 6.62 -0.27 4.99
C ASN A 77 6.81 1.24 4.80
N ALA A 78 7.60 1.63 3.79
CA ALA A 78 7.84 3.04 3.47
C ALA A 78 6.56 3.74 2.99
N LEU A 79 5.80 3.11 2.09
CA LEU A 79 4.54 3.65 1.57
C LEU A 79 3.48 3.80 2.66
N GLU A 80 3.39 2.83 3.58
CA GLU A 80 2.48 2.91 4.73
C GLU A 80 2.79 4.14 5.58
N LYS A 81 4.06 4.33 5.95
CA LYS A 81 4.49 5.48 6.74
C LYS A 81 4.29 6.80 5.99
N ILE A 82 4.71 6.90 4.74
CA ILE A 82 4.51 8.10 3.92
C ILE A 82 3.01 8.42 3.80
N GLY A 83 2.16 7.43 3.55
CA GLY A 83 0.72 7.62 3.43
C GLY A 83 0.09 8.15 4.72
N ALA A 84 0.47 7.61 5.87
CA ALA A 84 0.02 8.09 7.17
C ALA A 84 0.46 9.55 7.43
N GLU A 85 1.72 9.87 7.17
CA GLU A 85 2.28 11.22 7.36
C GLU A 85 1.67 12.24 6.40
N LEU A 86 1.41 11.86 5.14
CA LEU A 86 0.76 12.73 4.16
C LEU A 86 -0.73 12.96 4.47
N THR A 87 -1.40 12.00 5.10
CA THR A 87 -2.77 12.18 5.60
C THR A 87 -2.79 13.26 6.68
N ALA A 88 -1.90 13.17 7.68
CA ALA A 88 -1.77 14.20 8.72
C ALA A 88 -1.29 15.56 8.15
N LEU A 89 -0.45 15.54 7.13
CA LEU A 89 -0.01 16.75 6.43
C LEU A 89 -1.18 17.46 5.73
N ALA A 90 -2.10 16.71 5.12
CA ALA A 90 -3.29 17.26 4.49
C ALA A 90 -4.22 17.93 5.51
N GLU A 91 -4.40 17.32 6.69
CA GLU A 91 -5.14 17.95 7.80
C GLU A 91 -4.47 19.25 8.25
N THR A 92 -3.14 19.27 8.36
CA THR A 92 -2.39 20.49 8.72
C THR A 92 -2.55 21.58 7.65
N LEU A 93 -2.57 21.20 6.37
CA LEU A 93 -2.82 22.15 5.27
C LEU A 93 -4.24 22.73 5.33
N GLU A 94 -5.23 21.90 5.68
CA GLU A 94 -6.61 22.36 5.85
C GLU A 94 -6.73 23.40 6.98
N GLU A 95 -5.99 23.23 8.08
CA GLU A 95 -5.94 24.25 9.14
C GLU A 95 -5.40 25.60 8.61
N VAL A 96 -4.41 25.57 7.72
CA VAL A 96 -3.89 26.79 7.05
C VAL A 96 -4.97 27.41 6.16
N HIS A 97 -5.68 26.58 5.39
CA HIS A 97 -6.74 27.01 4.51
C HIS A 97 -7.85 27.72 5.30
N VAL A 98 -8.45 27.07 6.29
CA VAL A 98 -9.54 27.63 7.11
C VAL A 98 -9.09 28.88 7.88
N ALA A 99 -7.86 28.91 8.41
CA ALA A 99 -7.32 30.10 9.06
C ALA A 99 -7.21 31.29 8.09
N SER A 100 -6.86 31.03 6.82
CA SER A 100 -6.81 32.08 5.80
C SER A 100 -8.19 32.63 5.45
N GLU A 101 -9.23 31.79 5.42
CA GLU A 101 -10.62 32.20 5.17
C GLU A 101 -11.20 33.07 6.29
N THR A 102 -10.80 32.78 7.52
CA THR A 102 -11.26 33.48 8.74
C THR A 102 -10.39 34.66 9.14
N ALA A 103 -9.39 35.02 8.32
CA ALA A 103 -8.39 36.05 8.59
C ALA A 103 -7.59 35.84 9.90
N ASP A 104 -7.46 34.60 10.39
CA ASP A 104 -6.60 34.24 11.51
C ASP A 104 -5.14 34.10 11.06
N SER A 105 -4.47 35.24 10.97
CA SER A 105 -3.05 35.34 10.56
C SER A 105 -2.11 34.52 11.46
N LYS A 106 -2.39 34.42 12.76
CA LYS A 106 -1.50 33.72 13.70
C LYS A 106 -1.52 32.22 13.42
N THR A 107 -2.71 31.64 13.26
CA THR A 107 -2.86 30.21 12.95
C THR A 107 -2.31 29.89 11.57
N ALA A 108 -2.64 30.69 10.55
CA ALA A 108 -2.12 30.51 9.19
C ALA A 108 -0.58 30.50 9.16
N LEU A 109 0.07 31.41 9.88
CA LEU A 109 1.54 31.45 9.97
C LEU A 109 2.13 30.25 10.70
N SER A 110 1.51 29.82 11.80
CA SER A 110 2.02 28.69 12.60
C SER A 110 1.89 27.38 11.83
N LYS A 111 0.69 27.06 11.38
CA LYS A 111 0.38 25.82 10.67
C LYS A 111 1.02 25.76 9.29
N GLY A 112 1.17 26.91 8.62
CA GLY A 112 1.90 26.99 7.35
C GLY A 112 3.37 26.61 7.50
N ARG A 113 4.02 27.02 8.58
CA ARG A 113 5.42 26.61 8.86
C ARG A 113 5.53 25.13 9.19
N GLU A 114 4.59 24.59 9.95
CA GLU A 114 4.50 23.17 10.27
C GLU A 114 4.32 22.32 9.00
N TYR A 115 3.33 22.68 8.18
CA TYR A 115 3.08 22.07 6.88
C TYR A 115 4.34 22.07 6.01
N LEU A 116 4.98 23.24 5.82
CA LEU A 116 6.17 23.36 4.99
C LEU A 116 7.36 22.56 5.54
N SER A 117 7.50 22.46 6.87
CA SER A 117 8.57 21.68 7.49
C SER A 117 8.43 20.18 7.19
N THR A 118 7.21 19.66 7.14
CA THR A 118 6.96 18.24 6.84
C THR A 118 6.95 17.97 5.34
N ALA A 119 6.28 18.82 4.54
CA ALA A 119 6.19 18.67 3.09
C ALA A 119 7.58 18.58 2.44
N ARG A 120 8.52 19.41 2.88
CA ARG A 120 9.90 19.42 2.36
C ARG A 120 10.64 18.11 2.56
N LYS A 121 10.36 17.36 3.62
CA LYS A 121 10.98 16.04 3.84
C LYS A 121 10.64 15.03 2.73
N VAL A 122 9.57 15.28 1.98
CA VAL A 122 9.07 14.39 0.92
C VAL A 122 9.49 14.86 -0.47
N ILE A 123 9.62 16.18 -0.68
CA ILE A 123 9.80 16.77 -2.02
C ILE A 123 11.19 17.39 -2.26
N GLU A 124 12.01 17.57 -1.22
CA GLU A 124 13.39 18.11 -1.28
C GLU A 124 14.40 17.04 -0.84
#